data_AF-A0A954LJN2-F1
#
_entry.id   AF-A0A954LJN2-F1
#
_cell.length_a   1.000
_cell.length_b   1.000
_cell.length_c   1.000
_cell.angle_alpha   90.00
_cell.angle_beta   90.00
_cell.angle_gamma   90.00
#
_symmetry.space_group_name_H-M   'P 1'
#
loop_
_entity.id
_entity.type
_entity.pdbx_description
1 polymer ?
#
loop_
_entity_poly.entity_id
_entity_poly.type
_entity_poly.pdbx_seq_one_letter_code
_entity_poly.pdbx_strand_id
1 'polypeptide(L)'
;YLQMTALVGGSGLLTMLSYAKYVESQRQLPMFVEHGGQVLAPILLVMALSLGVRHRVTVATAMVAVVATFAGHGAYAMGWWPTPANFHAMITLIFGFEHETVKTILRCAGVLDFAVGLFLFMPPLRRAAAAYAVVWGLLTALARPVAGLSMSLYYWGADQFVHEAVLRGPHFLIPLYLVVLWRRPMTLGNGNHTNKV
;
A
#
# COMPACT_ATOMS: atom_id res chain seq x y z
N TYR A 1 6.13 27.74 4.49
CA TYR A 1 5.98 27.81 3.02
C TYR A 1 6.91 26.84 2.30
N LEU A 2 8.23 26.90 2.49
CA LEU A 2 9.20 26.02 1.83
C LEU A 2 8.86 24.51 1.91
N GLN A 3 8.47 24.01 3.10
CA GLN A 3 8.09 22.61 3.30
C GLN A 3 6.86 22.19 2.49
N MET A 4 5.83 23.05 2.40
CA MET A 4 4.61 22.78 1.65
C MET A 4 4.87 22.79 0.15
N THR A 5 5.69 23.74 -0.32
CA THR A 5 6.12 23.79 -1.73
C THR A 5 6.96 22.56 -2.10
N ALA A 6 7.84 22.11 -1.22
CA ALA A 6 8.63 20.89 -1.43
C ALA A 6 7.75 19.62 -1.51
N LEU A 7 6.73 19.50 -0.66
CA LEU A 7 5.79 18.38 -0.71
C LEU A 7 4.98 18.35 -2.01
N VAL A 8 4.47 19.50 -2.45
CA VAL A 8 3.74 19.62 -3.72
C VAL A 8 4.66 19.34 -4.91
N GLY A 9 5.89 19.84 -4.90
CA GLY A 9 6.91 19.51 -5.89
C GLY A 9 7.20 18.02 -5.94
N GLY A 10 7.33 17.37 -4.77
CA GLY A 10 7.48 15.92 -4.64
C GLY A 10 6.30 15.13 -5.22
N SER A 11 5.06 15.57 -5.01
CA SER A 11 3.87 14.99 -5.68
C SER A 11 3.99 15.04 -7.20
N GLY A 12 4.47 16.17 -7.74
CA GLY A 12 4.67 16.33 -9.18
C GLY A 12 5.72 15.36 -9.74
N LEU A 13 6.85 15.22 -9.06
CA LEU A 13 7.91 14.29 -9.44
C LEU A 13 7.44 12.82 -9.38
N LEU A 14 6.69 12.44 -8.32
CA LEU A 14 6.11 11.10 -8.21
C LEU A 14 5.05 10.84 -9.28
N THR A 15 4.31 11.88 -9.68
CA THR A 15 3.35 11.79 -10.80
C THR A 15 4.09 11.55 -12.12
N MET A 16 5.19 12.28 -12.36
CA MET A 16 6.04 12.08 -13.53
C MET A 16 6.64 10.68 -13.56
N LEU A 17 7.10 10.16 -12.42
CA LEU A 17 7.58 8.78 -12.29
C LEU A 17 6.49 7.75 -12.56
N SER A 18 5.29 7.94 -11.99
CA SER A 18 4.12 7.10 -12.25
C SER A 18 3.75 7.09 -13.74
N TYR A 19 3.81 8.24 -14.40
CA TYR A 19 3.59 8.35 -15.84
C TYR A 19 4.66 7.61 -16.65
N ALA A 20 5.94 7.74 -16.28
CA ALA A 20 7.01 6.99 -16.93
C ALA A 20 6.81 5.46 -16.81
N LYS A 21 6.45 4.99 -15.60
CA LYS A 21 6.11 3.58 -15.34
C LYS A 21 4.88 3.11 -16.13
N TYR A 22 3.88 3.97 -16.30
CA TYR A 22 2.72 3.71 -17.14
C TYR A 22 3.08 3.57 -18.63
N VAL A 23 3.98 4.42 -19.13
CA VAL A 23 4.46 4.30 -20.52
C VAL A 23 5.30 3.04 -20.70
N GLU A 24 6.18 2.72 -19.73
CA GLU A 24 6.98 1.49 -19.69
C GLU A 24 6.10 0.23 -19.72
N SER A 25 4.99 0.25 -18.97
CA SER A 25 4.02 -0.86 -18.93
C SER A 25 3.11 -0.97 -20.15
N GLN A 26 3.47 -0.35 -21.28
CA GLN A 26 2.65 -0.33 -22.51
C GLN A 26 1.27 0.32 -22.28
N ARG A 27 1.22 1.35 -21.42
CA ARG A 27 0.00 2.14 -21.13
C ARG A 27 -1.12 1.35 -20.45
N GLN A 28 -0.76 0.35 -19.66
CA GLN A 28 -1.71 -0.43 -18.89
C GLN A 28 -2.23 0.37 -17.67
N LEU A 29 -3.54 0.62 -17.64
CA LEU A 29 -4.20 1.42 -16.59
C LEU A 29 -3.92 0.95 -15.15
N PRO A 30 -3.84 -0.36 -14.85
CA PRO A 30 -3.57 -0.81 -13.48
C PRO A 30 -2.24 -0.30 -12.91
N MET A 31 -1.23 -0.04 -13.75
CA MET A 31 0.05 0.51 -13.31
C MET A 31 -0.11 1.91 -12.72
N PHE A 32 -0.88 2.76 -13.39
CA PHE A 32 -1.16 4.12 -12.92
C PHE A 32 -1.99 4.09 -11.63
N VAL A 33 -2.96 3.19 -11.56
CA VAL A 33 -3.85 3.00 -10.40
C VAL A 33 -3.07 2.48 -9.19
N GLU A 34 -2.15 1.53 -9.36
CA GLU A 34 -1.26 1.03 -8.29
C GLU A 34 -0.40 2.15 -7.70
N HIS A 35 0.13 3.04 -8.54
CA HIS A 35 0.95 4.17 -8.09
C HIS A 35 0.12 5.31 -7.48
N GLY A 36 -1.21 5.21 -7.47
CA GLY A 36 -2.11 6.20 -6.88
C GLY A 36 -1.78 6.50 -5.42
N GLY A 37 -1.47 5.48 -4.61
CA GLY A 37 -1.06 5.68 -3.22
C GLY A 37 0.24 6.47 -3.07
N GLN A 38 1.20 6.28 -3.98
CA GLN A 38 2.48 6.99 -3.95
C GLN A 38 2.31 8.46 -4.33
N VAL A 39 1.53 8.74 -5.37
CA VAL A 39 1.21 10.10 -5.81
C VAL A 39 0.39 10.85 -4.76
N LEU A 40 -0.59 10.18 -4.14
CA LEU A 40 -1.48 10.80 -3.16
C LEU A 40 -0.84 10.97 -1.78
N ALA A 41 0.22 10.25 -1.43
CA ALA A 41 0.87 10.34 -0.11
C ALA A 41 1.29 11.78 0.30
N PRO A 42 2.04 12.53 -0.51
CA PRO A 42 2.37 13.93 -0.18
C PRO A 42 1.14 14.85 -0.10
N ILE A 43 0.12 14.63 -0.95
CA ILE A 43 -1.14 15.40 -0.92
C ILE A 43 -1.91 15.10 0.39
N LEU A 44 -1.94 13.83 0.80
CA LEU A 44 -2.53 13.40 2.06
C LEU A 44 -1.86 14.06 3.26
N LEU A 45 -0.53 14.19 3.25
CA LEU A 45 0.19 14.90 4.30
C LEU A 45 -0.20 16.38 4.35
N VAL A 46 -0.27 17.07 3.20
CA VAL A 46 -0.72 18.46 3.12
C VAL A 46 -2.14 18.63 3.66
N MET A 47 -3.06 17.74 3.28
CA MET A 47 -4.44 17.78 3.77
C MET A 47 -4.54 17.47 5.27
N ALA A 48 -3.74 16.52 5.77
CA ALA A 48 -3.69 16.20 7.18
C ALA A 48 -3.21 17.39 8.03
N LEU A 49 -2.24 18.16 7.52
CA LEU A 49 -1.73 19.36 8.19
C LEU A 49 -2.67 20.57 8.06
N SER A 50 -3.35 20.72 6.91
CA SER A 50 -4.16 21.92 6.62
C SER A 50 -5.62 21.79 7.07
N LEU A 51 -6.23 20.63 6.83
CA LEU A 51 -7.64 20.35 7.16
C LEU A 51 -7.79 19.54 8.45
N GLY A 52 -6.73 18.85 8.86
CA GLY A 52 -6.71 17.98 10.03
C GLY A 52 -6.75 16.49 9.67
N VAL A 53 -6.13 15.68 10.54
CA VAL A 53 -5.99 14.22 10.40
C VAL A 53 -7.31 13.44 10.46
N ARG A 54 -8.38 14.03 11.01
CA ARG A 54 -9.72 13.41 11.11
C ARG A 54 -10.74 14.02 10.14
N HIS A 55 -10.32 14.96 9.31
CA HIS A 55 -11.23 15.62 8.39
C HIS A 55 -11.75 14.62 7.36
N ARG A 56 -13.05 14.68 7.05
CA ARG A 56 -13.74 13.72 6.17
C ARG A 56 -13.06 13.54 4.81
N VAL A 57 -12.55 14.64 4.23
CA VAL A 57 -11.86 14.62 2.94
C VAL A 57 -10.53 13.90 3.06
N THR A 58 -9.74 14.19 4.10
CA THR A 58 -8.44 13.53 4.34
C THR A 58 -8.61 12.02 4.48
N VAL A 59 -9.61 11.58 5.25
CA VAL A 59 -9.90 10.15 5.43
C VAL A 59 -10.39 9.50 4.14
N ALA A 60 -11.30 10.16 3.41
CA ALA A 60 -11.80 9.66 2.13
C ALA A 60 -10.67 9.51 1.10
N THR A 61 -9.78 10.50 0.98
CA THR A 61 -8.63 10.40 0.07
C THR A 61 -7.67 9.29 0.50
N ALA A 62 -7.47 9.07 1.80
CA ALA A 62 -6.62 7.97 2.28
C ALA A 62 -7.24 6.61 1.92
N MET A 63 -8.55 6.45 2.06
CA MET A 63 -9.25 5.25 1.63
C MET A 63 -9.14 5.04 0.11
N VAL A 64 -9.34 6.09 -0.69
CA VAL A 64 -9.17 6.02 -2.16
C VAL A 64 -7.75 5.63 -2.53
N ALA A 65 -6.73 6.20 -1.86
CA ALA A 65 -5.34 5.86 -2.11
C ALA A 65 -5.03 4.37 -1.84
N VAL A 66 -5.57 3.81 -0.75
CA VAL A 66 -5.43 2.38 -0.44
C VAL A 66 -6.15 1.53 -1.50
N VAL A 67 -7.40 1.85 -1.83
CA VAL A 67 -8.19 1.09 -2.80
C VAL A 67 -7.52 1.12 -4.17
N ALA A 68 -7.05 2.29 -4.63
CA ALA A 68 -6.34 2.40 -5.90
C ALA A 68 -5.07 1.53 -5.90
N THR A 69 -4.26 1.61 -4.85
CA THR A 69 -3.03 0.83 -4.73
C THR A 69 -3.30 -0.68 -4.82
N PHE A 70 -4.23 -1.19 -4.00
CA PHE A 70 -4.53 -2.62 -3.94
C PHE A 70 -5.33 -3.10 -5.15
N ALA A 71 -6.28 -2.33 -5.68
CA ALA A 71 -7.02 -2.74 -6.88
C ALA A 71 -6.13 -2.76 -8.12
N GLY A 72 -5.21 -1.80 -8.27
CA GLY A 72 -4.23 -1.80 -9.36
C GLY A 72 -3.28 -2.99 -9.27
N HIS A 73 -2.72 -3.23 -8.07
CA HIS A 73 -1.84 -4.37 -7.81
C HIS A 73 -2.56 -5.72 -8.02
N GLY A 74 -3.77 -5.84 -7.48
CA GLY A 74 -4.60 -7.03 -7.56
C GLY A 74 -5.04 -7.35 -9.00
N ALA A 75 -5.32 -6.34 -9.83
CA ALA A 75 -5.64 -6.55 -11.24
C ALA A 75 -4.48 -7.21 -12.01
N TYR A 76 -3.22 -6.87 -11.68
CA TYR A 76 -2.05 -7.54 -12.21
C TYR A 76 -1.86 -8.95 -11.66
N ALA A 77 -2.07 -9.14 -10.35
CA ALA A 77 -1.90 -10.44 -9.70
C ALA A 77 -2.97 -11.46 -10.15
N MET A 78 -4.18 -11.00 -10.46
CA MET A 78 -5.26 -11.82 -11.06
C MET A 78 -4.98 -12.21 -12.52
N GLY A 79 -4.12 -11.46 -13.22
CA GLY A 79 -3.83 -11.67 -14.64
C GLY A 79 -4.90 -11.09 -15.58
N TRP A 80 -5.70 -10.10 -15.14
CA TRP A 80 -6.59 -9.34 -16.04
C TRP A 80 -5.82 -8.50 -17.05
N TRP A 81 -4.62 -8.07 -16.66
CA TRP A 81 -3.59 -7.53 -17.54
C TRP A 81 -2.35 -8.41 -17.46
N PRO A 82 -1.43 -8.32 -18.45
CA PRO A 82 -0.15 -9.03 -18.42
C PRO A 82 0.55 -8.78 -17.09
N THR A 83 0.68 -9.82 -16.28
CA THR A 83 1.33 -9.74 -14.97
C THR A 83 2.81 -9.37 -15.18
N PRO A 84 3.35 -8.35 -14.48
CA PRO A 84 4.74 -7.98 -14.62
C PRO A 84 5.67 -9.17 -14.33
N ALA A 85 6.66 -9.39 -15.19
CA ALA A 85 7.61 -10.51 -15.03
C ALA A 85 8.30 -10.50 -13.65
N ASN A 86 8.52 -9.31 -13.09
CA ASN A 86 9.10 -9.12 -11.76
C ASN A 86 8.26 -9.78 -10.65
N PHE A 87 6.94 -9.87 -10.78
CA PHE A 87 6.10 -10.49 -9.75
C PHE A 87 6.33 -11.99 -9.68
N HIS A 88 6.41 -12.63 -10.85
CA HIS A 88 6.77 -14.04 -10.97
C HIS A 88 8.19 -14.29 -10.46
N ALA A 89 9.15 -13.48 -10.93
CA ALA A 89 10.55 -13.60 -10.54
C ALA A 89 10.74 -13.47 -9.02
N MET A 90 10.09 -12.51 -8.36
CA MET A 90 10.21 -12.34 -6.91
C MET A 90 9.73 -13.56 -6.14
N ILE A 91 8.57 -14.14 -6.48
CA ILE A 91 8.06 -15.32 -5.76
C ILE A 91 8.96 -16.53 -6.03
N THR A 92 9.39 -16.73 -7.28
CA THR A 92 10.30 -17.84 -7.62
C THR A 92 11.66 -17.69 -6.92
N LEU A 93 12.23 -16.48 -6.83
CA LEU A 93 13.52 -16.24 -6.17
C LEU A 93 13.43 -16.41 -4.64
N ILE A 94 12.32 -15.99 -4.02
CA ILE A 94 12.15 -16.07 -2.57
C ILE A 94 11.81 -17.49 -2.12
N PHE A 95 10.92 -18.19 -2.84
CA PHE A 95 10.37 -19.47 -2.40
C PHE A 95 10.85 -20.69 -3.20
N GLY A 96 11.47 -20.49 -4.38
CA GLY A 96 11.90 -21.58 -5.25
C GLY A 96 10.77 -22.31 -5.97
N PHE A 97 9.56 -21.72 -6.03
CA PHE A 97 8.39 -22.37 -6.62
C PHE A 97 8.37 -22.32 -8.14
N GLU A 98 7.78 -23.37 -8.73
CA GLU A 98 7.51 -23.49 -10.16
C GLU A 98 6.40 -22.53 -10.63
N HIS A 99 6.42 -22.21 -11.93
CA HIS A 99 5.59 -21.17 -12.53
C HIS A 99 4.09 -21.31 -12.27
N GLU A 100 3.54 -22.52 -12.33
CA GLU A 100 2.10 -22.75 -12.11
C GLU A 100 1.68 -22.53 -10.65
N THR A 101 2.55 -22.89 -9.70
CA THR A 101 2.34 -22.60 -8.27
C THR A 101 2.40 -21.09 -8.03
N VAL A 102 3.37 -20.40 -8.65
CA VAL A 102 3.49 -18.93 -8.56
C VAL A 102 2.26 -18.22 -9.11
N LYS A 103 1.74 -18.64 -10.27
CA LYS A 103 0.48 -18.11 -10.82
C LYS A 103 -0.68 -18.26 -9.85
N THR A 104 -0.79 -19.42 -9.21
CA THR A 104 -1.87 -19.70 -8.26
C THR A 104 -1.77 -18.80 -7.03
N ILE A 105 -0.57 -18.64 -6.47
CA ILE A 105 -0.31 -17.73 -5.35
C ILE A 105 -0.66 -16.28 -5.70
N LEU A 106 -0.22 -15.80 -6.88
CA LEU A 106 -0.51 -14.45 -7.36
C LEU A 106 -2.02 -14.22 -7.51
N ARG A 107 -2.76 -15.19 -8.07
CA ARG A 107 -4.21 -15.08 -8.17
C ARG A 107 -4.88 -15.01 -6.80
N CYS A 108 -4.45 -15.84 -5.84
CA CYS A 108 -4.96 -15.78 -4.47
C CYS A 108 -4.69 -14.41 -3.83
N ALA A 109 -3.47 -13.87 -3.99
CA ALA A 109 -3.12 -12.54 -3.52
C ALA A 109 -3.99 -11.45 -4.17
N GLY A 110 -4.22 -11.53 -5.48
CA GLY A 110 -5.09 -10.60 -6.20
C GLY A 110 -6.52 -10.59 -5.69
N VAL A 111 -7.09 -11.76 -5.37
CA VAL A 111 -8.43 -11.85 -4.74
C VAL A 111 -8.44 -11.14 -3.38
N LEU A 112 -7.40 -11.33 -2.56
CA LEU A 112 -7.29 -10.66 -1.27
C LEU A 112 -7.16 -9.15 -1.40
N ASP A 113 -6.44 -8.65 -2.41
CA ASP A 113 -6.31 -7.21 -2.67
C ASP A 113 -7.66 -6.56 -3.01
N PHE A 114 -8.50 -7.23 -3.82
CA PHE A 114 -9.86 -6.76 -4.07
C PHE A 114 -10.75 -6.85 -2.82
N ALA A 115 -10.59 -7.91 -2.02
CA ALA A 115 -11.30 -8.05 -0.76
C ALA A 115 -10.96 -6.91 0.22
N VAL A 116 -9.70 -6.47 0.28
CA VAL A 116 -9.27 -5.27 1.03
C VAL A 116 -10.04 -4.05 0.53
N GLY A 117 -10.07 -3.84 -0.79
CA GLY A 117 -10.76 -2.69 -1.39
C GLY A 117 -12.25 -2.64 -1.01
N LEU A 118 -12.94 -3.78 -1.01
CA LEU A 118 -14.35 -3.87 -0.64
C LEU A 118 -14.57 -3.70 0.88
N PHE A 119 -13.82 -4.44 1.69
CA PHE A 119 -13.98 -4.47 3.15
C PHE A 119 -13.55 -3.17 3.83
N LEU A 120 -12.70 -2.36 3.18
CA LEU A 120 -12.32 -1.04 3.69
C LEU A 120 -13.53 -0.10 3.82
N PHE A 121 -14.56 -0.24 2.98
CA PHE A 121 -15.79 0.55 3.06
C PHE A 121 -16.82 -0.01 4.07
N MET A 122 -16.62 -1.24 4.56
CA MET A 122 -17.55 -1.89 5.49
C MET A 122 -17.17 -1.55 6.94
N PRO A 123 -18.02 -0.83 7.70
CA PRO A 123 -17.70 -0.41 9.07
C PRO A 123 -17.16 -1.47 10.04
N PRO A 124 -17.68 -2.73 10.07
CA PRO A 124 -17.16 -3.76 10.97
C PRO A 124 -15.82 -4.35 10.50
N LEU A 125 -15.56 -4.39 9.20
CA LEU A 125 -14.39 -5.07 8.62
C LEU A 125 -13.24 -4.12 8.29
N ARG A 126 -13.50 -2.81 8.12
CA ARG A 126 -12.49 -1.84 7.66
C ARG A 126 -11.20 -1.82 8.45
N ARG A 127 -11.26 -2.07 9.77
CA ARG A 127 -10.05 -2.11 10.62
C ARG A 127 -9.23 -3.36 10.36
N ALA A 128 -9.89 -4.51 10.20
CA ALA A 128 -9.22 -5.77 9.86
C ALA A 128 -8.63 -5.70 8.44
N ALA A 129 -9.40 -5.17 7.48
CA ALA A 129 -8.96 -4.96 6.11
C ALA A 129 -7.75 -4.02 6.03
N ALA A 130 -7.80 -2.87 6.75
CA ALA A 130 -6.67 -1.96 6.81
C ALA A 130 -5.44 -2.58 7.51
N ALA A 131 -5.63 -3.38 8.57
CA ALA A 131 -4.54 -4.08 9.24
C ALA A 131 -3.87 -5.14 8.35
N TYR A 132 -4.68 -5.92 7.61
CA TYR A 132 -4.17 -6.81 6.59
C TYR A 132 -3.40 -6.04 5.52
N ALA A 133 -3.94 -4.91 5.04
CA ALA A 133 -3.28 -4.05 4.06
C ALA A 133 -1.93 -3.50 4.56
N VAL A 134 -1.78 -3.21 5.85
CA VAL A 134 -0.47 -2.85 6.43
C VAL A 134 0.52 -3.99 6.26
N VAL A 135 0.15 -5.19 6.69
CA VAL A 135 1.05 -6.35 6.66
C VAL A 135 1.38 -6.72 5.22
N TRP A 136 0.38 -6.82 4.35
CA TRP A 136 0.57 -7.18 2.95
C TRP A 136 1.34 -6.11 2.17
N GLY A 137 1.03 -4.83 2.38
CA GLY A 137 1.76 -3.71 1.77
C GLY A 137 3.24 -3.68 2.20
N LEU A 138 3.53 -4.07 3.45
CA LEU A 138 4.91 -4.16 3.95
C LEU A 138 5.63 -5.35 3.34
N LEU A 139 5.01 -6.53 3.33
CA LEU A 139 5.59 -7.75 2.75
C LEU A 139 5.89 -7.57 1.27
N THR A 140 4.96 -6.98 0.52
CA THR A 140 5.17 -6.68 -0.90
C THR A 140 6.31 -5.67 -1.08
N ALA A 141 6.36 -4.57 -0.32
CA ALA A 141 7.48 -3.63 -0.40
C ALA A 141 8.84 -4.30 -0.12
N LEU A 142 8.92 -5.15 0.92
CA LEU A 142 10.14 -5.86 1.29
C LEU A 142 10.52 -7.01 0.34
N ALA A 143 9.58 -7.57 -0.40
CA ALA A 143 9.87 -8.63 -1.37
C ALA A 143 10.88 -8.20 -2.44
N ARG A 144 10.99 -6.89 -2.74
CA ARG A 144 11.94 -6.37 -3.74
C ARG A 144 13.40 -6.52 -3.29
N PRO A 145 13.84 -5.91 -2.16
CA PRO A 145 15.18 -6.12 -1.66
C PRO A 145 15.45 -7.58 -1.31
N VAL A 146 14.45 -8.32 -0.80
CA VAL A 146 14.63 -9.75 -0.47
C VAL A 146 14.84 -10.61 -1.71
N ALA A 147 14.11 -10.38 -2.81
CA ALA A 147 14.32 -11.09 -4.06
C ALA A 147 15.62 -10.68 -4.78
N GLY A 148 16.09 -9.45 -4.56
CA GLY A 148 17.38 -8.97 -5.04
C GLY A 148 18.59 -9.53 -4.28
N LEU A 149 18.38 -10.25 -3.18
CA LEU A 149 19.46 -10.91 -2.45
C LEU A 149 19.99 -12.09 -3.25
N SER A 150 21.24 -11.99 -3.71
CA SER A 150 21.96 -13.15 -4.18
C SER A 150 22.51 -13.95 -3.00
N MET A 151 21.96 -15.15 -2.77
CA MET A 151 22.48 -16.08 -1.76
C MET A 151 23.90 -16.57 -2.10
N SER A 152 24.32 -16.50 -3.38
CA SER A 152 25.66 -16.89 -3.81
C SER A 152 26.72 -15.79 -3.64
N LEU A 153 26.33 -14.53 -3.41
CA LEU A 153 27.25 -13.39 -3.20
C LEU A 153 27.11 -12.76 -1.80
N TYR A 154 26.88 -13.55 -0.75
CA TYR A 154 26.83 -13.06 0.63
C TYR A 154 25.86 -11.86 0.81
N TYR A 155 24.63 -11.99 0.29
CA TYR A 155 23.57 -10.97 0.42
C TYR A 155 23.81 -9.66 -0.34
N TRP A 156 24.81 -9.59 -1.25
CA TRP A 156 24.97 -8.45 -2.14
C TRP A 156 23.81 -8.34 -3.14
N GLY A 157 23.35 -7.10 -3.41
CA GLY A 157 22.31 -6.78 -4.39
C GLY A 157 21.02 -6.21 -3.80
N ALA A 158 20.74 -6.41 -2.50
CA ALA A 158 19.53 -5.85 -1.87
C ALA A 158 19.54 -4.32 -1.83
N ASP A 159 20.71 -3.71 -1.64
CA ASP A 159 20.92 -2.25 -1.62
C ASP A 159 20.40 -1.58 -2.90
N GLN A 160 20.49 -2.27 -4.04
CA GLN A 160 19.97 -1.80 -5.31
C GLN A 160 18.45 -1.66 -5.33
N PHE A 161 17.71 -2.40 -4.51
CA PHE A 161 16.24 -2.41 -4.50
C PHE A 161 15.62 -1.76 -3.25
N VAL A 162 16.43 -1.31 -2.29
CA VAL A 162 15.94 -0.60 -1.09
C VAL A 162 15.16 0.65 -1.49
N HIS A 163 15.63 1.39 -2.49
CA HIS A 163 14.96 2.61 -2.94
C HIS A 163 13.54 2.32 -3.48
N GLU A 164 13.33 1.19 -4.16
CA GLU A 164 12.00 0.78 -4.61
C GLU A 164 11.06 0.41 -3.46
N ALA A 165 11.60 -0.23 -2.41
CA ALA A 165 10.84 -0.54 -1.20
C ALA A 165 10.41 0.74 -0.47
N VAL A 166 11.29 1.74 -0.37
CA VAL A 166 10.99 3.05 0.22
C VAL A 166 9.95 3.81 -0.58
N LEU A 167 10.07 3.82 -1.92
CA LEU A 167 9.10 4.44 -2.81
C LEU A 167 7.70 3.84 -2.66
N ARG A 168 7.62 2.54 -2.35
CA ARG A 168 6.38 1.82 -2.04
C ARG A 168 5.92 1.95 -0.59
N GLY A 169 6.65 2.65 0.27
CA GLY A 169 6.25 2.95 1.66
C GLY A 169 4.78 3.34 1.86
N PRO A 170 4.18 4.17 0.98
CA PRO A 170 2.76 4.52 1.05
C PRO A 170 1.79 3.31 1.06
N HIS A 171 2.19 2.16 0.49
CA HIS A 171 1.37 0.95 0.42
C HIS A 171 1.04 0.39 1.81
N PHE A 172 1.92 0.58 2.81
CA PHE A 172 1.67 0.16 4.19
C PHE A 172 1.45 1.34 5.15
N LEU A 173 2.04 2.50 4.88
CA LEU A 173 1.91 3.69 5.74
C LEU A 173 0.50 4.30 5.70
N ILE A 174 -0.15 4.37 4.54
CA ILE A 174 -1.51 4.92 4.43
C ILE A 174 -2.54 4.00 5.13
N PRO A 175 -2.53 2.67 4.92
CA PRO A 175 -3.36 1.77 5.72
C PRO A 175 -3.07 1.86 7.22
N LEU A 176 -1.80 2.01 7.62
CA LEU A 176 -1.42 2.13 9.03
C LEU A 176 -2.02 3.39 9.65
N TYR A 177 -1.97 4.51 8.94
CA TYR A 177 -2.64 5.74 9.33
C TYR A 177 -4.15 5.51 9.57
N LEU A 178 -4.85 4.79 8.68
CA LEU A 178 -6.27 4.45 8.85
C LEU A 178 -6.52 3.54 10.06
N VAL A 179 -5.67 2.53 10.29
CA VAL A 179 -5.76 1.64 11.46
C VAL A 179 -5.65 2.44 12.75
N VAL A 180 -4.65 3.31 12.86
CA VAL A 180 -4.41 4.17 14.04
C VAL A 180 -5.58 5.12 14.25
N LEU A 181 -6.07 5.75 13.18
CA LEU A 181 -7.19 6.69 13.22
C LEU A 181 -8.47 6.05 13.76
N TRP A 182 -8.75 4.81 13.37
CA TRP A 182 -9.95 4.06 13.76
C TRP A 182 -9.78 3.24 15.03
N ARG A 183 -8.63 3.30 15.72
CA ARG A 183 -8.52 2.79 17.09
C ARG A 183 -9.46 3.60 17.96
N ARG A 184 -10.56 2.97 18.41
CA ARG A 184 -11.38 3.55 19.47
C ARG A 184 -10.48 3.72 20.71
N PRO A 185 -10.53 4.86 21.42
CA PRO A 185 -10.09 4.89 22.80
C PRO A 185 -10.88 3.80 23.53
N MET A 186 -10.22 2.95 24.31
CA MET A 186 -10.95 2.19 25.31
C MET A 186 -11.54 3.22 26.27
N THR A 187 -12.83 3.53 26.14
CA THR A 187 -13.57 4.13 27.24
C THR A 187 -13.58 3.06 28.33
N LEU A 188 -12.69 3.20 29.31
CA LEU A 188 -12.82 2.53 30.60
C LEU A 188 -14.11 3.05 31.24
N GLY A 189 -15.22 2.39 30.90
CA GLY A 189 -16.53 2.68 31.43
C GLY A 189 -16.72 1.98 32.77
N ASN A 190 -16.90 2.82 33.81
CA ASN A 190 -17.59 2.58 35.06
C ASN A 190 -16.97 1.68 36.13
N GLY A 191 -16.44 2.35 37.16
CA GLY A 191 -16.29 1.79 38.50
C GLY A 191 -15.99 2.86 39.55
N ASN A 192 -16.87 3.85 39.73
CA ASN A 192 -17.21 4.44 41.05
C ASN A 192 -17.98 5.75 40.95
N HIS A 193 -19.17 5.78 41.57
CA HIS A 193 -19.67 6.86 42.44
C HIS A 193 -20.96 6.32 43.11
N THR A 194 -20.85 5.72 44.29
CA THR A 194 -21.05 6.33 45.64
C THR A 194 -22.52 6.51 46.05
N ASN A 195 -22.87 5.74 47.09
CA ASN A 195 -23.83 5.97 48.18
C ASN A 195 -25.19 6.58 47.87
N LYS A 196 -26.23 5.75 48.09
CA LYS A 196 -27.57 6.20 48.44
C LYS A 196 -27.72 6.23 49.96
N VAL A 197 -28.07 7.43 50.44
CA VAL A 197 -28.73 7.83 51.70
C VAL A 197 -27.94 7.63 52.99
#